data_AF-A0A250JR76-F1
#
_entry.id   AF-A0A250JR76-F1
#
_cell.length_a   1.000
_cell.length_b   1.000
_cell.length_c   1.000
_cell.angle_alpha   90.00
_cell.angle_beta   90.00
_cell.angle_gamma   90.00
#
_symmetry.space_group_name_H-M   'P 1'
#
loop_
_entity.id
_entity.type
_entity.pdbx_description
1 polymer ?
#
loop_
_entity_poly.entity_id
_entity_poly.type
_entity_poly.pdbx_seq_one_letter_code
_entity_poly.pdbx_strand_id
1 'polypeptide(L)'
;MAKQPVEIVESMLMEIGGRLLFEDDDLSGALADTNGSPFEFDEGEVERADWDGRGRIAFRARINFVGDTPAEQGENGEKVEATATGSLVHVDGKWTIESATTTSTHVVR
;
A
#
# COMPACT_ATOMS: atom_id res chain seq x y z
N MET A 1 4.46 25.08 -8.85
CA MET A 1 3.32 24.29 -9.35
C MET A 1 2.87 23.41 -8.21
N ALA A 2 1.59 23.41 -7.84
CA ALA A 2 1.08 22.48 -6.83
C ALA A 2 1.04 21.08 -7.46
N LYS A 3 1.60 20.07 -6.79
CA LYS A 3 1.47 18.68 -7.22
C LYS A 3 -0.01 18.30 -7.24
N GLN A 4 -0.44 17.54 -8.24
CA GLN A 4 -1.81 17.02 -8.25
C GLN A 4 -2.00 16.02 -7.10
N PRO A 5 -3.22 15.87 -6.54
CA PRO A 5 -3.46 14.95 -5.42
C PRO A 5 -2.97 13.52 -5.68
N VAL A 6 -3.12 13.05 -6.92
CA VAL A 6 -2.61 11.74 -7.38
C VAL A 6 -1.09 11.66 -7.22
N GLU A 7 -0.33 12.62 -7.74
CA GLU A 7 1.14 12.65 -7.63
C GLU A 7 1.65 12.67 -6.18
N ILE A 8 0.87 13.26 -5.27
CA ILE A 8 1.18 13.25 -3.84
C ILE A 8 1.02 11.84 -3.27
N VAL A 9 -0.11 11.18 -3.55
CA VAL A 9 -0.36 9.80 -3.09
C VAL A 9 0.64 8.84 -3.72
N GLU A 10 0.93 8.96 -5.02
CA GLU A 10 1.93 8.15 -5.73
C GLU A 10 3.30 8.23 -5.04
N SER A 11 3.72 9.44 -4.65
CA SER A 11 4.98 9.62 -3.93
C SER A 11 5.01 9.02 -2.52
N MET A 12 3.85 8.65 -1.97
CA MET A 12 3.67 8.07 -0.64
C MET A 12 3.38 6.55 -0.69
N LEU A 13 3.22 5.94 -1.87
CA LEU A 13 2.77 4.54 -1.99
C LEU A 13 3.68 3.55 -1.27
N MET A 14 5.00 3.73 -1.34
CA MET A 14 5.96 2.89 -0.61
C MET A 14 5.78 3.00 0.91
N GLU A 15 5.56 4.20 1.44
CA GLU A 15 5.34 4.41 2.88
C GLU A 15 3.98 3.86 3.32
N ILE A 16 2.95 4.02 2.49
CA ILE A 16 1.62 3.42 2.70
C ILE A 16 1.74 1.90 2.72
N GLY A 17 2.39 1.30 1.73
CA GLY A 17 2.60 -0.15 1.65
C GLY A 17 3.37 -0.68 2.85
N GLY A 18 4.47 -0.01 3.22
CA GLY A 18 5.23 -0.34 4.42
C GLY A 18 4.36 -0.30 5.68
N ARG A 19 3.57 0.76 5.87
CA ARG A 19 2.66 0.87 7.02
C ARG A 19 1.64 -0.26 7.07
N LEU A 20 1.05 -0.63 5.93
CA LEU A 20 0.08 -1.73 5.86
C LEU A 20 0.71 -3.07 6.27
N LEU A 21 1.95 -3.36 5.85
CA LEU A 21 2.66 -4.59 6.23
C LEU A 21 2.87 -4.72 7.75
N PHE A 22 2.93 -3.60 8.48
CA PHE A 22 3.20 -3.60 9.93
C PHE A 22 1.96 -3.38 10.80
N GLU A 23 0.97 -2.63 10.31
CA GLU A 23 -0.16 -2.16 11.14
C GLU A 23 -1.52 -2.71 10.71
N ASP A 24 -1.63 -3.35 9.53
CA ASP A 24 -2.91 -3.84 9.01
C ASP A 24 -3.09 -5.35 9.29
N ASP A 25 -3.99 -5.66 10.22
CA ASP A 25 -4.26 -7.04 10.66
C ASP A 25 -4.86 -7.90 9.54
N ASP A 26 -5.71 -7.32 8.68
CA ASP A 26 -6.37 -8.03 7.58
C ASP A 26 -5.37 -8.43 6.49
N LEU A 27 -4.43 -7.54 6.15
CA LEU A 27 -3.31 -7.87 5.27
C LEU A 27 -2.43 -8.96 5.91
N SER A 28 -2.09 -8.81 7.19
CA SER A 28 -1.25 -9.79 7.91
C SER A 28 -1.83 -11.20 7.85
N GLY A 29 -3.14 -11.35 7.98
CA GLY A 29 -3.83 -12.63 7.81
C GLY A 29 -3.69 -13.20 6.40
N ALA A 30 -3.92 -12.38 5.37
CA ALA A 30 -3.78 -12.81 3.98
C ALA A 30 -2.35 -13.22 3.62
N LEU A 31 -1.34 -12.53 4.15
CA LEU A 31 0.07 -12.87 3.95
C LEU A 31 0.44 -14.17 4.67
N ALA A 32 -0.10 -14.43 5.86
CA ALA A 32 0.16 -15.66 6.62
C ALA A 32 -0.37 -16.94 5.93
N ASP A 33 -1.37 -16.80 5.05
CA ASP A 33 -1.92 -17.91 4.25
C ASP A 33 -1.05 -18.26 3.03
N THR A 34 0.04 -17.51 2.83
CA THR A 34 1.01 -17.71 1.75
C THR A 34 2.31 -18.34 2.30
N ASN A 35 3.08 -18.99 1.44
CA ASN A 35 4.41 -19.55 1.73
C ASN A 35 5.55 -18.52 1.55
N GLY A 36 5.28 -17.36 0.95
CA GLY A 36 6.23 -16.26 0.82
C GLY A 36 6.48 -15.57 2.16
N SER A 37 7.74 -15.34 2.53
CA SER A 37 8.09 -14.55 3.72
C SER A 37 9.60 -14.26 3.77
N PRO A 38 10.03 -13.03 4.14
CA PRO A 38 9.20 -11.86 4.45
C PRO A 38 8.57 -11.26 3.19
N PHE A 39 7.52 -10.46 3.38
CA PHE A 39 6.90 -9.66 2.32
C PHE A 39 7.46 -8.25 2.30
N GLU A 40 7.59 -7.71 1.09
CA GLU A 40 7.94 -6.32 0.84
C GLU A 40 7.00 -5.68 -0.18
N PHE A 41 6.99 -4.34 -0.20
CA PHE A 41 6.29 -3.57 -1.23
C PHE A 41 6.98 -3.76 -2.58
N ASP A 42 6.24 -4.15 -3.62
CA ASP A 42 6.71 -4.27 -5.00
C ASP A 42 6.37 -2.99 -5.78
N GLU A 43 5.08 -2.73 -5.96
CA GLU A 43 4.57 -1.58 -6.72
C GLU A 43 3.18 -1.14 -6.23
N GLY A 44 2.71 0.01 -6.70
CA GLY A 44 1.35 0.46 -6.43
C GLY A 44 0.80 1.40 -7.49
N GLU A 45 -0.52 1.46 -7.59
CA GLU A 45 -1.28 2.28 -8.51
C GLU A 45 -2.32 3.08 -7.73
N VAL A 46 -2.36 4.41 -7.93
CA VAL A 46 -3.40 5.24 -7.33
C VAL A 46 -4.66 5.17 -8.18
N GLU A 47 -5.71 4.54 -7.65
CA GLU A 47 -7.00 4.45 -8.33
C GLU A 47 -7.81 5.75 -8.19
N ARG A 48 -7.67 6.42 -7.03
CA ARG A 48 -8.39 7.67 -6.74
C ARG A 48 -7.66 8.51 -5.68
N ALA A 49 -7.64 9.82 -5.88
CA ALA A 49 -7.16 10.78 -4.88
C ALA A 49 -8.01 12.06 -4.91
N ASP A 50 -8.70 12.35 -3.82
CA ASP A 50 -9.60 13.51 -3.67
C ASP A 50 -9.05 14.47 -2.62
N TRP A 51 -8.70 15.69 -3.03
CA TRP A 51 -8.28 16.75 -2.10
C TRP A 51 -9.48 17.57 -1.62
N ASP A 52 -9.57 17.76 -0.31
CA ASP A 52 -10.63 18.57 0.33
C ASP A 52 -10.42 20.09 0.22
N GLY A 53 -9.29 20.53 -0.34
CA GLY A 53 -8.89 21.94 -0.43
C GLY A 53 -8.42 22.57 0.89
N ARG A 54 -8.37 21.80 1.98
CA ARG A 54 -7.97 22.23 3.34
C ARG A 54 -6.74 21.49 3.87
N GLY A 55 -6.15 20.63 3.06
CA GLY A 55 -4.89 19.96 3.38
C GLY A 55 -5.06 18.47 3.71
N ARG A 56 -6.15 17.85 3.26
CA ARG A 56 -6.37 16.40 3.39
C ARG A 56 -6.66 15.76 2.04
N ILE A 57 -5.97 14.67 1.71
CA ILE A 57 -6.22 13.88 0.51
C ILE A 57 -6.78 12.53 0.95
N ALA A 58 -8.03 12.25 0.58
CA ALA A 58 -8.56 10.89 0.67
C ALA A 58 -8.09 10.09 -0.55
N PHE A 59 -7.66 8.85 -0.35
CA PHE A 59 -7.13 8.03 -1.43
C PHE A 59 -7.70 6.61 -1.45
N ARG A 60 -7.65 6.02 -2.63
CA ARG A 60 -7.75 4.59 -2.88
C ARG A 60 -6.61 4.19 -3.80
N ALA A 61 -5.87 3.16 -3.41
CA ALA A 61 -4.73 2.66 -4.17
C ALA A 61 -4.74 1.13 -4.19
N ARG A 62 -4.23 0.56 -5.28
CA ARG A 62 -3.88 -0.85 -5.37
C ARG A 62 -2.40 -0.98 -5.07
N ILE A 63 -2.02 -1.91 -4.21
CA ILE A 63 -0.65 -2.11 -3.76
C ILE A 63 -0.31 -3.59 -3.91
N ASN A 64 0.80 -3.87 -4.58
CA ASN A 64 1.33 -5.21 -4.75
C ASN A 64 2.47 -5.43 -3.75
N PHE A 65 2.43 -6.59 -3.11
CA PHE A 65 3.47 -7.10 -2.25
C PHE A 65 4.06 -8.36 -2.86
N VAL A 66 5.37 -8.53 -2.70
CA VAL A 66 6.08 -9.74 -3.10
C VAL A 66 6.71 -10.38 -1.88
N GLY A 67 6.51 -11.68 -1.73
CA GLY A 67 7.10 -12.50 -0.67
C GLY A 67 8.31 -13.24 -1.20
N ASP A 68 9.38 -13.29 -0.39
CA ASP A 68 10.52 -14.15 -0.68
C ASP A 68 10.08 -15.62 -0.66
N THR A 69 10.26 -16.31 -1.79
CA THR A 69 10.08 -17.76 -1.87
C THR A 69 11.45 -18.43 -1.63
N PRO A 70 11.58 -19.37 -0.67
CA PRO A 70 12.83 -20.11 -0.49
C PRO A 70 13.26 -20.77 -1.81
N ALA A 71 14.56 -20.75 -2.12
CA ALA A 71 15.11 -21.27 -3.39
C ALA A 71 14.73 -22.73 -3.70
N GLU A 72 14.31 -23.51 -2.69
CA GLU A 72 13.84 -24.89 -2.84
C GLU A 72 12.41 -25.00 -3.43
N GLN A 73 11.64 -23.90 -3.49
CA GLN A 73 10.26 -23.86 -3.99
C GLN A 73 10.10 -23.20 -5.38
N GLY A 74 11.19 -22.75 -6.03
CA GLY A 74 11.18 -22.19 -7.39
C GLY A 74 11.33 -20.65 -7.44
N GLU A 75 11.48 -20.11 -8.66
CA GLU A 75 11.88 -18.71 -8.92
C GLU A 75 10.77 -17.65 -8.78
N ASN A 76 9.53 -18.02 -8.43
CA ASN A 76 8.43 -17.07 -8.35
C ASN A 76 8.10 -16.75 -6.88
N GLY A 77 8.45 -15.54 -6.45
CA GLY A 77 7.93 -14.92 -5.22
C GLY A 77 6.40 -14.91 -5.25
N GLU A 78 5.75 -15.32 -4.16
CA GLU A 78 4.30 -15.19 -4.07
C GLU A 78 3.91 -13.71 -4.05
N LYS A 79 2.88 -13.36 -4.81
CA LYS A 79 2.41 -11.98 -4.92
C LYS A 79 1.08 -11.82 -4.22
N VAL A 80 0.92 -10.73 -3.49
CA VAL A 80 -0.35 -10.36 -2.86
C VAL A 80 -0.72 -8.96 -3.30
N GLU A 81 -1.90 -8.83 -3.91
CA GLU A 81 -2.49 -7.55 -4.27
C GLU A 81 -3.46 -7.12 -3.15
N ALA A 82 -3.30 -5.89 -2.67
CA ALA A 82 -4.21 -5.28 -1.71
C ALA A 82 -4.81 -3.99 -2.27
N THR A 83 -6.11 -3.81 -2.10
CA THR A 83 -6.71 -2.48 -2.24
C THR A 83 -6.65 -1.78 -0.89
N ALA A 84 -6.00 -0.63 -0.84
CA ALA A 84 -5.88 0.23 0.33
C ALA A 84 -6.77 1.47 0.17
N THR A 85 -7.44 1.85 1.26
CA THR A 85 -8.09 3.16 1.37
C THR A 85 -7.56 3.90 2.59
N GLY A 86 -7.53 5.21 2.52
CA GLY A 86 -6.96 5.99 3.59
C GLY A 86 -6.99 7.49 3.35
N SER A 87 -6.22 8.20 4.15
CA SER A 87 -6.07 9.64 4.02
C SER A 87 -4.67 10.13 4.36
N LEU A 88 -4.23 11.14 3.63
CA LEU A 88 -3.03 11.93 3.91
C LEU A 88 -3.43 13.29 4.46
N VAL A 89 -2.66 13.81 5.40
CA VAL A 89 -2.82 15.16 5.95
C VAL A 89 -1.55 15.98 5.78
N HIS A 90 -1.71 17.26 5.47
CA HIS A 90 -0.61 18.21 5.33
C HIS A 90 -0.33 18.89 6.67
N VAL A 91 0.78 18.52 7.29
CA VAL A 91 1.23 19.02 8.60
C VAL A 91 2.65 19.56 8.45
N ASP A 92 2.88 20.78 8.94
CA ASP A 92 4.20 21.43 8.91
C ASP A 92 4.88 21.44 7.53
N GLY A 93 4.10 21.63 6.47
CA GLY A 93 4.62 21.70 5.11
C GLY A 93 4.85 20.33 4.46
N LYS A 94 4.56 19.22 5.13
CA LYS A 94 4.75 17.85 4.64
C LYS A 94 3.43 17.07 4.64
N TRP A 95 3.29 16.16 3.67
CA TRP A 95 2.21 15.19 3.68
C TRP A 95 2.59 14.01 4.57
N THR A 96 1.63 13.52 5.35
CA THR A 96 1.80 12.40 6.29
C THR A 96 0.60 11.48 6.20
N ILE A 97 0.80 10.20 6.48
CA ILE A 97 -0.29 9.21 6.48
C ILE A 97 -1.11 9.38 7.77
N GLU A 98 -2.34 9.85 7.65
CA GLU A 98 -3.28 9.91 8.77
C GLU A 98 -3.90 8.52 9.01
N SER A 99 -4.28 7.84 7.93
CA SER A 99 -4.80 6.48 7.96
C SER A 99 -4.52 5.75 6.67
N ALA A 100 -4.33 4.43 6.77
CA ALA A 100 -4.29 3.50 5.65
C ALA A 100 -4.79 2.15 6.16
N THR A 101 -5.75 1.55 5.47
CA THR A 101 -6.24 0.20 5.79
C THR A 101 -6.56 -0.55 4.51
N THR A 102 -6.38 -1.86 4.52
CA THR A 102 -6.80 -2.70 3.41
C THR A 102 -8.31 -2.90 3.42
N THR A 103 -8.92 -2.89 2.24
CA THR A 103 -10.35 -3.19 2.04
C THR A 103 -10.58 -4.51 1.33
N SER A 104 -9.55 -5.02 0.65
CA SER A 104 -9.55 -6.33 0.01
C SER A 104 -8.12 -6.77 -0.26
N THR A 105 -7.89 -8.07 -0.20
CA THR A 105 -6.60 -8.72 -0.48
C THR A 105 -6.81 -9.94 -1.36
N HIS A 106 -5.91 -10.17 -2.31
CA HIS A 106 -5.95 -11.29 -3.24
C HIS A 106 -4.54 -11.84 -3.47
N VAL A 107 -4.36 -13.14 -3.28
CA VAL A 107 -3.11 -13.83 -3.64
C VAL A 107 -3.06 -14.03 -5.15
N VAL A 108 -2.00 -13.54 -5.79
CA VAL A 108 -1.72 -13.65 -7.21
C VAL A 108 -0.72 -14.78 -7.41
N ARG A 109 -1.12 -15.82 -8.15
CA ARG A 109 -0.32 -17.03 -8.44
C ARG A 109 0.19 -17.04 -9.87
#